data_AF-A7SAN1-F1
#
_entry.id   AF-A7SAN1-F1
#
_cell.length_a   1.000
_cell.length_b   1.000
_cell.length_c   1.000
_cell.angle_alpha   90.00
_cell.angle_beta   90.00
_cell.angle_gamma   90.00
#
_symmetry.space_group_name_H-M   'P 1'
#
loop_
_entity.id
_entity.type
_entity.pdbx_description
1 polymer ?
#
loop_
_entity_poly.entity_id
_entity_poly.type
_entity_poly.pdbx_seq_one_letter_code
_entity_poly.pdbx_strand_id
1 'polypeptide(L)'
;NTNTRVTSCKINLTHATLPHVRLTLTHAMLPLVRLTLTHAMLPHVRLTLTHATLPHVRLTLTHAALPHVRLTLTHAMLPHVRLILTHAALPHVRLTLTHVALPHVRLTLAHAACVTSCKINTNTRVTSCKINLTHATLPHVRLTLTHAAL
;
A
#
# COMPACT_ATOMS: atom_id res chain seq x y z
N ASN A 1 -15.61 -11.16 -23.14
CA ASN A 1 -15.10 -12.28 -22.33
C ASN A 1 -13.62 -12.51 -22.69
N THR A 2 -12.72 -11.66 -22.22
CA THR A 2 -11.27 -11.88 -22.36
C THR A 2 -10.73 -12.11 -20.97
N ASN A 3 -10.85 -13.36 -20.52
CA ASN A 3 -10.18 -13.86 -19.33
C ASN A 3 -8.68 -13.97 -19.66
N THR A 4 -8.02 -12.84 -19.85
CA THR A 4 -6.56 -12.79 -19.85
C THR A 4 -6.16 -13.19 -18.43
N ARG A 5 -5.70 -14.43 -18.24
CA ARG A 5 -5.11 -14.89 -16.97
C ARG A 5 -3.86 -14.04 -16.74
N VAL A 6 -4.03 -12.88 -16.13
CA VAL A 6 -2.92 -12.04 -15.68
C VAL A 6 -2.31 -12.75 -14.48
N THR A 7 -1.24 -13.51 -14.74
CA THR A 7 -0.56 -14.32 -13.74
C THR A 7 0.21 -13.48 -12.74
N SER A 8 0.59 -12.24 -13.10
CA SER A 8 1.16 -11.26 -12.18
C SER A 8 1.07 -9.85 -12.76
N CYS A 9 1.03 -8.84 -11.89
CA CYS A 9 1.24 -7.45 -12.28
C CYS A 9 2.48 -6.93 -11.55
N LYS A 10 3.48 -6.56 -12.32
CA LYS A 10 4.76 -6.04 -11.82
C LYS A 10 5.03 -4.68 -12.44
N ILE A 11 5.23 -3.70 -11.58
CA ILE A 11 5.67 -2.35 -11.98
C ILE A 11 7.03 -2.10 -11.33
N ASN A 12 8.02 -1.76 -12.15
CA ASN A 12 9.33 -1.36 -11.70
C ASN A 12 9.69 -0.01 -12.32
N LEU A 13 9.91 1.00 -11.49
CA LEU A 13 10.37 2.31 -11.93
C LEU A 13 11.71 2.58 -11.25
N THR A 14 12.71 2.89 -12.06
CA THR A 14 14.07 3.18 -11.64
C THR A 14 14.47 4.53 -12.22
N HIS A 15 15.00 5.45 -11.41
CA HIS A 15 15.36 6.81 -11.87
C HIS A 15 14.20 7.53 -12.56
N ALA A 16 13.06 7.56 -11.87
CA ALA A 16 11.80 8.00 -12.46
C ALA A 16 11.30 9.28 -11.79
N THR A 17 11.08 10.32 -12.59
CA THR A 17 10.41 11.56 -12.21
C THR A 17 9.09 11.62 -12.95
N LEU A 18 8.01 11.17 -12.29
CA LEU A 18 6.66 11.27 -12.87
C LEU A 18 5.82 12.22 -12.02
N PRO A 19 5.05 13.13 -12.64
CA PRO A 19 4.18 14.04 -11.90
C PRO A 19 3.12 13.27 -11.10
N HIS A 20 2.57 12.22 -11.71
CA HIS A 20 1.54 11.39 -11.11
C HIS A 20 1.69 9.93 -11.51
N VAL A 21 1.48 9.02 -10.55
CA VAL A 21 1.26 7.60 -10.85
C VAL A 21 -0.09 7.18 -10.29
N ARG A 22 -0.91 6.61 -11.16
CA ARG A 22 -2.22 6.07 -10.80
C ARG A 22 -2.32 4.61 -11.23
N LEU A 23 -2.61 3.74 -10.28
CA LEU A 23 -2.94 2.34 -10.54
C LEU A 23 -4.38 2.07 -10.10
N THR A 24 -5.20 1.57 -11.02
CA THR A 24 -6.60 1.20 -10.75
C THR A 24 -6.82 -0.24 -11.22
N LEU A 25 -7.30 -1.10 -10.33
CA LEU A 25 -7.71 -2.47 -10.68
C LEU A 25 -9.17 -2.67 -10.24
N THR A 26 -9.97 -3.20 -11.16
CA THR A 26 -11.40 -3.46 -11.01
C THR A 26 -11.67 -4.91 -11.39
N HIS A 27 -12.39 -5.66 -10.56
CA HIS A 27 -12.71 -7.07 -10.83
C HIS A 27 -11.47 -7.92 -11.17
N ALA A 28 -10.46 -7.79 -10.32
CA ALA A 28 -9.13 -8.28 -10.61
C ALA A 28 -8.77 -9.47 -9.70
N MET A 29 -8.49 -10.61 -10.30
CA MET A 29 -7.92 -11.76 -9.61
C MET A 29 -6.47 -11.95 -10.05
N LEU A 30 -5.54 -11.42 -9.26
CA LEU A 30 -4.11 -11.50 -9.54
C LEU A 30 -3.40 -12.24 -8.41
N PRO A 31 -2.69 -13.34 -8.70
CA PRO A 31 -1.94 -14.11 -7.69
C PRO A 31 -0.91 -13.24 -6.95
N LEU A 32 -0.27 -12.34 -7.69
CA LEU A 32 0.81 -11.50 -7.19
C LEU A 32 0.75 -10.10 -7.79
N VAL A 33 0.82 -9.09 -6.93
CA VAL A 33 1.10 -7.71 -7.31
C VAL A 33 2.39 -7.25 -6.65
N ARG A 34 3.33 -6.79 -7.48
CA ARG A 34 4.61 -6.24 -7.03
C ARG A 34 4.84 -4.86 -7.63
N LEU A 35 5.00 -3.86 -6.77
CA LEU A 35 5.40 -2.53 -7.19
C LEU A 35 6.71 -2.15 -6.50
N THR A 36 7.71 -1.82 -7.32
CA THR A 36 9.05 -1.46 -6.89
C THR A 36 9.39 -0.10 -7.47
N LEU A 37 9.70 0.88 -6.62
CA LEU A 37 10.20 2.19 -7.04
C LEU A 37 11.58 2.38 -6.43
N THR A 38 12.57 2.70 -7.27
CA THR A 38 13.93 3.03 -6.84
C THR A 38 14.33 4.39 -7.43
N HIS A 39 14.91 5.28 -6.61
CA HIS A 39 15.28 6.63 -7.02
C HIS A 39 14.13 7.36 -7.73
N ALA A 40 13.01 7.48 -7.03
CA ALA A 40 11.76 7.90 -7.62
C ALA A 40 11.23 9.17 -6.94
N MET A 41 10.95 10.21 -7.73
CA MET A 41 10.26 11.41 -7.26
C MET A 41 8.87 11.46 -7.87
N LEU A 42 7.86 11.14 -7.05
CA LEU A 42 6.47 11.07 -7.47
C LEU A 42 5.62 11.94 -6.54
N PRO A 43 5.29 13.18 -6.93
CA PRO A 43 4.51 14.10 -6.13
C PRO A 43 3.19 13.48 -5.64
N HIS A 44 2.52 12.72 -6.52
CA HIS A 44 1.27 12.04 -6.17
C HIS A 44 1.26 10.59 -6.65
N VAL A 45 0.97 9.68 -5.72
CA VAL A 45 0.71 8.27 -6.01
C VAL A 45 -0.68 7.90 -5.55
N ARG A 46 -1.51 7.39 -6.46
CA ARG A 46 -2.85 6.90 -6.16
C ARG A 46 -3.00 5.44 -6.57
N LEU A 47 -3.34 4.59 -5.62
CA LEU A 47 -3.64 3.18 -5.84
C LEU A 47 -5.08 2.90 -5.44
N THR A 48 -5.87 2.32 -6.35
CA THR A 48 -7.29 2.01 -6.12
C THR A 48 -7.58 0.58 -6.55
N LEU A 49 -8.01 -0.26 -5.62
CA LEU A 49 -8.45 -1.64 -5.90
C LEU A 49 -9.92 -1.78 -5.52
N THR A 50 -10.71 -2.34 -6.44
CA THR A 50 -12.15 -2.57 -6.30
C THR A 50 -12.45 -4.00 -6.72
N HIS A 51 -13.15 -4.77 -5.88
CA HIS A 51 -13.45 -6.18 -6.13
C HIS A 51 -12.21 -6.98 -6.55
N ALA A 52 -11.20 -7.01 -5.66
CA ALA A 52 -9.89 -7.56 -5.99
C ALA A 52 -9.46 -8.66 -5.03
N THR A 53 -9.05 -9.80 -5.58
CA THR A 53 -8.50 -10.94 -4.82
C THR A 53 -7.02 -11.07 -5.13
N LEU A 54 -6.19 -10.74 -4.15
CA LEU A 54 -4.75 -10.54 -4.30
C LEU A 54 -4.02 -11.27 -3.17
N PRO A 55 -3.69 -12.56 -3.33
CA PRO A 55 -3.06 -13.38 -2.28
C PRO A 55 -1.80 -12.73 -1.72
N HIS A 56 -1.00 -12.13 -2.60
CA HIS A 56 0.26 -11.51 -2.25
C HIS A 56 0.40 -10.12 -2.85
N VAL A 57 0.56 -9.12 -1.98
CA VAL A 57 0.89 -7.75 -2.37
C VAL A 57 2.22 -7.36 -1.76
N ARG A 58 3.17 -6.98 -2.62
CA ARG A 58 4.48 -6.48 -2.20
C ARG A 58 4.74 -5.10 -2.77
N LEU A 59 4.97 -4.15 -1.86
CA LEU A 59 5.36 -2.79 -2.16
C LEU A 59 6.78 -2.55 -1.63
N THR A 60 7.68 -2.05 -2.47
CA THR A 60 9.06 -1.75 -2.09
C THR A 60 9.44 -0.38 -2.65
N LEU A 61 9.74 0.57 -1.76
CA LEU A 61 10.20 1.91 -2.11
C LEU A 61 11.61 2.12 -1.57
N THR A 62 12.56 2.45 -2.45
CA THR A 62 13.93 2.77 -2.08
C THR A 62 14.32 4.14 -2.64
N HIS A 63 14.89 5.02 -1.82
CA HIS A 63 15.24 6.39 -2.22
C HIS A 63 14.08 7.10 -2.93
N ALA A 64 12.94 7.17 -2.26
CA ALA A 64 11.68 7.60 -2.86
C ALA A 64 11.10 8.81 -2.14
N ALA A 65 10.80 9.87 -2.89
CA ALA A 65 10.14 11.07 -2.38
C ALA A 65 8.70 11.10 -2.89
N LEU A 66 7.75 10.77 -2.00
CA LEU A 66 6.32 10.69 -2.32
C LEU A 66 5.52 11.55 -1.33
N PRO A 67 5.39 12.87 -1.59
CA PRO A 67 4.71 13.78 -0.68
C PRO A 67 3.26 13.39 -0.41
N HIS A 68 2.54 12.89 -1.43
CA HIS A 68 1.16 12.46 -1.29
C HIS A 68 0.94 11.04 -1.82
N VAL A 69 0.59 10.12 -0.91
CA VAL A 69 0.21 8.75 -1.25
C VAL A 69 -1.22 8.50 -0.82
N ARG A 70 -2.07 8.09 -1.76
CA ARG A 70 -3.45 7.67 -1.49
C ARG A 70 -3.66 6.23 -1.91
N LEU A 71 -4.04 5.39 -0.97
CA LEU A 71 -4.37 3.99 -1.21
C LEU A 71 -5.82 3.73 -0.81
N THR A 72 -6.61 3.17 -1.73
CA THR A 72 -8.03 2.89 -1.52
C THR A 72 -8.34 1.45 -1.92
N LEU A 73 -8.81 0.64 -0.97
CA LEU A 73 -9.23 -0.74 -1.18
C LEU A 73 -10.71 -0.87 -0.84
N THR A 74 -11.47 -1.48 -1.73
CA THR A 74 -12.90 -1.73 -1.59
C THR A 74 -13.19 -3.17 -2.00
N HIS A 75 -13.88 -3.93 -1.15
CA HIS A 75 -14.19 -5.35 -1.38
C HIS A 75 -12.97 -6.14 -1.86
N ALA A 76 -11.94 -6.22 -1.02
CA ALA A 76 -10.70 -6.88 -1.42
C ALA A 76 -10.24 -7.94 -0.40
N MET A 77 -9.63 -9.01 -0.91
CA MET A 77 -9.03 -10.07 -0.09
C MET A 77 -7.53 -10.09 -0.31
N LEU A 78 -6.78 -9.63 0.71
CA LEU A 78 -5.32 -9.52 0.68
C LEU A 78 -4.72 -10.25 1.90
N PRO A 79 -4.58 -11.58 1.85
CA PRO A 79 -4.10 -12.36 2.99
C PRO A 79 -2.70 -11.95 3.45
N HIS A 80 -1.81 -11.58 2.51
CA HIS A 80 -0.47 -11.14 2.85
C HIS A 80 -0.09 -9.83 2.15
N VAL A 81 0.10 -8.79 2.96
CA VAL A 81 0.61 -7.49 2.50
C VAL A 81 1.98 -7.23 3.11
N ARG A 82 2.96 -6.98 2.24
CA ARG A 82 4.33 -6.59 2.63
C ARG A 82 4.67 -5.22 2.07
N LEU A 83 4.96 -4.27 2.96
CA LEU A 83 5.37 -2.92 2.61
C LEU A 83 6.77 -2.65 3.17
N ILE A 84 7.71 -2.31 2.30
CA ILE A 84 9.10 -2.04 2.64
C ILE A 84 9.46 -0.64 2.15
N LEU A 85 9.89 0.21 3.07
CA LEU A 85 10.28 1.60 2.81
C LEU A 85 11.72 1.79 3.31
N THR A 86 12.64 2.17 2.42
CA THR A 86 14.03 2.48 2.77
C THR A 86 14.42 3.83 2.19
N HIS A 87 14.92 4.77 3.00
CA HIS A 87 15.24 6.13 2.54
C HIS A 87 14.04 6.78 1.81
N ALA A 88 12.87 6.74 2.45
CA ALA A 88 11.63 7.21 1.85
C ALA A 88 11.04 8.39 2.64
N ALA A 89 10.61 9.42 1.92
CA ALA A 89 9.93 10.59 2.48
C ALA A 89 8.45 10.57 2.09
N LEU A 90 7.58 10.30 3.06
CA LEU A 90 6.12 10.19 2.88
C LEU A 90 5.37 11.02 3.93
N PRO A 91 5.32 12.36 3.79
CA PRO A 91 4.66 13.26 4.74
C PRO A 91 3.13 13.18 4.74
N HIS A 92 2.49 12.67 3.68
CA HIS A 92 1.05 12.48 3.66
C HIS A 92 0.67 11.15 3.03
N VAL A 93 0.39 10.16 3.88
CA VAL A 93 -0.18 8.87 3.46
C VAL A 93 -1.61 8.78 3.94
N ARG A 94 -2.54 8.60 3.00
CA ARG A 94 -3.94 8.28 3.28
C ARG A 94 -4.25 6.87 2.78
N LEU A 95 -4.52 5.98 3.72
CA LEU A 95 -4.99 4.63 3.44
C LEU A 95 -6.49 4.57 3.76
N THR A 96 -7.29 3.93 2.92
CA THR A 96 -8.73 3.74 3.14
C THR A 96 -9.08 2.32 2.71
N LEU A 97 -9.59 1.54 3.65
CA LEU A 97 -10.02 0.16 3.43
C LEU A 97 -11.54 0.11 3.62
N THR A 98 -12.25 -0.69 2.83
CA THR A 98 -13.69 -0.95 3.01
C THR A 98 -14.00 -2.39 2.66
N HIS A 99 -14.59 -3.14 3.60
CA HIS A 99 -14.83 -4.59 3.46
C HIS A 99 -13.59 -5.36 2.98
N VAL A 100 -12.51 -5.30 3.75
CA VAL A 100 -11.22 -5.87 3.37
C VAL A 100 -10.72 -6.86 4.40
N ALA A 101 -10.29 -8.04 3.95
CA ALA A 101 -9.64 -9.04 4.78
C ALA A 101 -8.11 -8.95 4.62
N LEU A 102 -7.41 -8.47 5.65
CA LEU A 102 -5.94 -8.36 5.74
C LEU A 102 -5.41 -9.07 7.00
N PRO A 103 -5.43 -10.41 7.06
CA PRO A 103 -4.98 -11.14 8.25
C PRO A 103 -3.51 -10.86 8.58
N HIS A 104 -2.63 -10.74 7.58
CA HIS A 104 -1.21 -10.49 7.81
C HIS A 104 -0.70 -9.25 7.09
N VAL A 105 -0.34 -8.25 7.88
CA VAL A 105 0.33 -7.05 7.40
C VAL A 105 1.74 -6.99 7.99
N ARG A 106 2.73 -6.84 7.12
CA ARG A 106 4.11 -6.60 7.53
C ARG A 106 4.61 -5.31 6.92
N LEU A 107 5.00 -4.40 7.79
CA LEU A 107 5.50 -3.08 7.43
C LEU A 107 6.93 -2.93 7.96
N THR A 108 7.84 -2.49 7.12
CA THR A 108 9.25 -2.28 7.48
C THR A 108 9.67 -0.90 6.99
N LEU A 109 10.09 -0.04 7.91
CA LEU A 109 10.61 1.29 7.65
C LEU A 109 12.07 1.36 8.11
N ALA A 110 12.96 1.74 7.19
CA ALA A 110 14.35 2.03 7.49
C ALA A 110 14.74 3.42 6.95
N HIS A 111 15.29 4.29 7.79
CA HIS A 111 15.67 5.66 7.37
C HIS A 111 14.53 6.39 6.66
N ALA A 112 13.31 6.25 7.17
CA ALA A 112 12.12 6.80 6.53
C ALA A 112 11.48 7.85 7.43
N ALA A 113 11.13 8.99 6.82
CA ALA A 113 10.35 10.03 7.47
C ALA A 113 8.90 9.90 7.01
N CYS A 114 8.01 9.53 7.93
CA CYS A 114 6.61 9.35 7.62
C CYS A 114 5.74 10.12 8.62
N VAL A 115 5.04 11.14 8.13
CA VAL A 115 4.02 11.85 8.90
C VAL A 115 2.69 11.25 8.47
N THR A 116 2.06 10.46 9.33
CA THR A 116 1.02 9.52 8.90
C THR A 116 -0.30 9.77 9.62
N SER A 117 -1.34 10.16 8.86
CA SER A 117 -2.73 9.91 9.29
C SER A 117 -3.24 8.64 8.59
N CYS A 118 -3.08 7.49 9.25
CA CYS A 118 -3.50 6.21 8.71
C CYS A 118 -4.95 5.92 9.15
N LYS A 119 -5.92 6.47 8.42
CA LYS A 119 -7.35 6.32 8.76
C LYS A 119 -7.91 5.00 8.21
N ILE A 120 -7.83 3.92 8.99
CA ILE A 120 -8.43 2.63 8.64
C ILE A 120 -9.91 2.68 9.03
N ASN A 121 -10.76 3.10 8.10
CA ASN A 121 -12.19 3.00 8.34
C ASN A 121 -12.66 1.57 8.04
N THR A 122 -13.65 1.09 8.80
CA THR A 122 -14.54 -0.04 8.52
C THR A 122 -14.06 -1.46 8.84
N ASN A 123 -15.04 -2.37 8.81
CA ASN A 123 -15.13 -3.79 9.13
C ASN A 123 -14.00 -4.69 8.57
N THR A 124 -12.75 -4.38 8.93
CA THR A 124 -11.55 -5.09 8.48
C THR A 124 -11.06 -6.02 9.57
N ARG A 125 -10.95 -7.33 9.28
CA ARG A 125 -10.24 -8.27 10.14
C ARG A 125 -8.75 -8.18 9.84
N VAL A 126 -8.00 -7.56 10.74
CA VAL A 126 -6.53 -7.63 10.80
C VAL A 126 -6.17 -8.45 12.03
N THR A 127 -5.70 -9.67 11.83
CA THR A 127 -5.37 -10.57 12.94
C THR A 127 -3.92 -10.42 13.39
N SER A 128 -3.02 -9.97 12.50
CA SER A 128 -1.62 -9.77 12.80
C SER A 128 -1.03 -8.60 12.01
N CYS A 129 -0.51 -7.61 12.72
CA CYS A 129 0.26 -6.51 12.15
C CYS A 129 1.65 -6.50 12.77
N LYS A 130 2.69 -6.63 11.94
CA LYS A 130 4.09 -6.48 12.35
C LYS A 130 4.66 -5.21 11.74
N ILE A 131 5.08 -4.27 12.58
CA ILE A 131 5.72 -3.03 12.17
C ILE A 131 7.16 -3.07 12.70
N ASN A 132 8.14 -2.96 11.80
CA ASN A 132 9.55 -2.86 12.15
C ASN A 132 10.10 -1.50 11.75
N LEU A 133 10.76 -0.82 12.68
CA LEU A 133 11.24 0.56 12.54
C LEU A 133 12.73 0.60 12.87
N THR A 134 13.54 1.09 11.95
CA THR A 134 14.98 1.32 12.16
C THR A 134 15.33 2.72 11.68
N HIS A 135 15.82 3.60 12.56
CA HIS A 135 16.13 5.00 12.22
C HIS A 135 14.97 5.72 11.51
N ALA A 136 13.73 5.55 11.97
CA ALA A 136 12.54 6.16 11.38
C ALA A 136 12.02 7.29 12.29
N THR A 137 11.64 8.42 11.69
CA THR A 137 10.98 9.52 12.40
C THR A 137 9.49 9.52 12.06
N LEU A 138 8.66 9.37 13.09
CA LEU A 138 7.21 9.19 13.00
C LEU A 138 6.50 10.17 13.94
N PRO A 139 6.49 11.48 13.63
CA PRO A 139 6.01 12.50 14.56
C PRO A 139 4.51 12.36 14.86
N HIS A 140 3.73 11.85 13.92
CA HIS A 140 2.32 11.51 14.13
C HIS A 140 1.98 10.25 13.34
N VAL A 141 1.58 9.17 14.03
CA VAL A 141 0.98 7.98 13.44
C VAL A 141 -0.33 7.73 14.15
N ARG A 142 -1.44 8.03 13.49
CA ARG A 142 -2.76 7.67 14.01
C ARG A 142 -3.31 6.49 13.22
N LEU A 143 -3.27 5.31 13.81
CA LEU A 143 -4.02 4.13 13.37
C LEU A 143 -5.37 4.13 14.10
N THR A 144 -6.44 4.38 13.37
CA THR A 144 -7.81 4.24 13.90
C THR A 144 -8.39 2.98 13.28
N LEU A 145 -8.78 2.00 14.08
CA LEU A 145 -9.46 0.77 13.66
C LEU A 145 -10.90 0.84 14.17
N THR A 146 -11.87 1.01 13.28
CA THR A 146 -13.30 0.97 13.65
C THR A 146 -13.86 -0.41 13.33
N HIS A 147 -14.07 -1.23 14.36
CA HIS A 147 -14.78 -2.49 14.22
C HIS A 147 -16.27 -2.19 14.02
N ALA A 148 -16.84 -2.59 12.87
CA ALA A 148 -18.27 -2.59 12.68
C ALA A 148 -18.74 -4.04 12.82
N ALA A 149 -19.03 -4.50 14.03
CA ALA A 149 -19.66 -5.81 14.19
C ALA A 149 -20.97 -5.83 13.38
N LEU A 150 -21.07 -6.76 12.43
CA LEU A 150 -22.30 -7.30 11.87
C LEU A 150 -22.13 -8.81 11.88
#